data_AF-A0A2D5TKA8-F1
#
_entry.id   AF-A0A2D5TKA8-F1
#
_cell.length_a   1.000
_cell.length_b   1.000
_cell.length_c   1.000
_cell.angle_alpha   90.00
_cell.angle_beta   90.00
_cell.angle_gamma   90.00
#
_symmetry.space_group_name_H-M   'P 1'
#
loop_
_entity.id
_entity.type
_entity.pdbx_description
1 polymer ?
#
loop_
_entity_poly.entity_id
_entity_poly.type
_entity_poly.pdbx_seq_one_letter_code
_entity_poly.pdbx_strand_id
1 'polypeptide(L)'
;MPRIYYTANNYTNPFDHINTNGENFIRCRKLDLYRSIITVGSPTFVSWRAIRQNGLFRTISTAIIQKALMVQTNIQSNQNGMYLHPIFNGYVSDQKRIVSYNLGMAFAKIYAERLLNIPNLTHLETLKKINAVTFVKQSGKSKEPDLVGMTSNGNWHVFEAKGMSSNKLSSEIIVAKNQANQIATIHGQAPTTLSACATYFGSNRIVSLIEDPESGEEKNIEVKKDKFYEGYYNSFFAFRELMDRKSKKEQFENIDFQSFDIRTNQLNITIGLETEVYELLQEKNYSLIDEFYASKRNTNEIVEVFDRENISIGQDGFIVKYLNY
;
A
#
# COMPACT_ATOMS: atom_id res chain seq x y z
N MET A 1 7.70 -3.64 20.26
CA MET A 1 7.25 -3.75 18.85
C MET A 1 8.44 -3.61 17.89
N PRO A 2 8.44 -4.34 16.76
CA PRO A 2 9.47 -4.21 15.73
C PRO A 2 9.50 -2.80 15.12
N ARG A 3 10.69 -2.36 14.72
CA ARG A 3 10.96 -1.04 14.13
C ARG A 3 11.41 -1.17 12.68
N ILE A 4 11.06 -0.16 11.89
CA ILE A 4 11.59 0.08 10.54
C ILE A 4 12.16 1.49 10.52
N TYR A 5 13.28 1.67 9.84
CA TYR A 5 14.08 2.90 9.90
C TYR A 5 13.91 3.70 8.62
N TYR A 6 13.92 5.03 8.74
CA TYR A 6 13.85 5.90 7.59
C TYR A 6 14.59 7.22 7.80
N THR A 7 14.98 7.85 6.69
CA THR A 7 15.31 9.27 6.60
C THR A 7 14.37 9.90 5.58
N ALA A 8 13.86 11.09 5.89
CA ALA A 8 12.98 11.85 5.02
C ALA A 8 13.52 13.26 4.78
N ASN A 9 13.51 13.71 3.52
CA ASN A 9 14.02 15.02 3.11
C ASN A 9 13.09 15.73 2.12
N ASN A 10 13.25 17.05 2.02
CA ASN A 10 12.65 17.93 1.02
C ASN A 10 11.12 18.07 1.05
N TYR A 11 10.45 17.57 2.10
CA TYR A 11 9.03 17.87 2.29
C TYR A 11 8.85 19.34 2.68
N THR A 12 7.87 20.01 2.07
CA THR A 12 7.53 21.41 2.36
C THR A 12 6.22 21.51 3.13
N ASN A 13 5.84 22.70 3.59
CA ASN A 13 4.58 22.91 4.31
C ASN A 13 3.37 22.35 3.51
N PRO A 14 2.45 21.61 4.14
CA PRO A 14 2.32 21.33 5.57
C PRO A 14 3.05 20.08 6.09
N PHE A 15 3.89 19.45 5.27
CA PHE A 15 4.58 18.18 5.54
C PHE A 15 6.05 18.34 5.95
N ASP A 16 6.51 19.56 6.20
CA ASP A 16 7.88 19.86 6.63
C ASP A 16 8.28 19.16 7.94
N HIS A 17 7.31 18.90 8.82
CA HIS A 17 7.45 18.11 10.05
C HIS A 17 7.90 16.66 9.83
N ILE A 18 7.78 16.12 8.61
CA ILE A 18 8.21 14.76 8.26
C ILE A 18 9.73 14.69 8.08
N ASN A 19 10.37 15.80 7.70
CA ASN A 19 11.81 15.82 7.46
C ASN A 19 12.58 15.43 8.74
N THR A 20 13.62 14.61 8.57
CA THR A 20 14.36 14.04 9.69
C THR A 20 15.78 14.59 9.75
N ASN A 21 16.25 14.96 10.94
CA ASN A 21 17.67 15.18 11.18
C ASN A 21 18.37 13.84 11.47
N GLY A 22 18.79 13.15 10.40
CA GLY A 22 19.36 11.81 10.49
C GLY A 22 18.32 10.70 10.36
N GLU A 23 18.60 9.54 10.96
CA GLU A 23 17.71 8.39 10.92
C GLU A 23 16.64 8.46 12.00
N ASN A 24 15.39 8.21 11.62
CA ASN A 24 14.26 8.03 12.51
C ASN A 24 13.65 6.62 12.32
N PHE A 25 12.64 6.27 13.10
CA PHE A 25 11.95 5.00 12.97
C PHE A 25 10.45 5.13 13.19
N ILE A 26 9.69 4.23 12.57
CA ILE A 26 8.29 3.99 12.93
C ILE A 26 8.13 2.55 13.44
N ARG A 27 7.20 2.36 14.37
CA ARG A 27 6.81 1.02 14.83
C ARG A 27 6.02 0.36 13.72
N CYS A 28 6.41 -0.85 13.34
CA CYS A 28 5.75 -1.59 12.28
C CYS A 28 5.80 -3.08 12.58
N ARG A 29 4.63 -3.71 12.72
CA ARG A 29 4.51 -5.15 12.90
C ARG A 29 4.47 -5.84 11.54
N LYS A 30 4.73 -7.15 11.55
CA LYS A 30 4.51 -8.00 10.38
C LYS A 30 3.05 -7.97 9.91
N LEU A 31 2.08 -7.79 10.82
CA LEU A 31 0.66 -7.58 10.49
C LEU A 31 0.41 -6.32 9.66
N ASP A 32 1.07 -5.21 9.99
CA ASP A 32 0.95 -3.98 9.23
C ASP A 32 1.46 -4.20 7.80
N LEU A 33 2.54 -4.98 7.65
CA LEU A 33 3.08 -5.34 6.34
C LEU A 33 2.17 -6.29 5.55
N TYR A 34 1.52 -7.27 6.19
CA TYR A 34 0.49 -8.08 5.51
C TYR A 34 -0.65 -7.21 5.00
N ARG A 35 -1.15 -6.27 5.81
CA ARG A 35 -2.23 -5.36 5.41
C ARG A 35 -1.80 -4.47 4.25
N SER A 36 -0.61 -3.88 4.30
CA SER A 36 -0.15 -3.03 3.22
C SER A 36 0.10 -3.81 1.93
N ILE A 37 0.75 -4.98 1.99
CA ILE A 37 1.10 -5.70 0.74
C ILE A 37 -0.14 -6.21 -0.01
N ILE A 38 -1.27 -6.50 0.65
CA ILE A 38 -2.48 -6.96 -0.07
C ILE A 38 -3.17 -5.84 -0.85
N THR A 39 -2.96 -4.58 -0.47
CA THR A 39 -3.55 -3.40 -1.14
C THR A 39 -2.65 -2.82 -2.23
N VAL A 40 -1.33 -3.02 -2.14
CA VAL A 40 -0.33 -2.58 -3.15
C VAL A 40 0.47 -3.76 -3.72
N GLY A 41 1.61 -3.52 -4.35
CA GLY A 41 2.43 -4.55 -4.98
C GLY A 41 2.13 -4.70 -6.48
N SER A 42 2.60 -5.81 -7.06
CA SER A 42 2.45 -6.08 -8.49
C SER A 42 0.99 -5.93 -8.91
N PRO A 43 0.73 -5.32 -10.08
CA PRO A 43 -0.62 -5.00 -10.53
C PRO A 43 -1.35 -6.30 -10.87
N THR A 44 -1.91 -6.91 -9.83
CA THR A 44 -2.74 -8.09 -9.88
C THR A 44 -4.15 -7.59 -10.07
N PHE A 45 -4.43 -7.38 -11.34
CA PHE A 45 -5.68 -6.84 -11.80
C PHE A 45 -6.79 -7.85 -11.57
N VAL A 46 -7.61 -7.58 -10.56
CA VAL A 46 -8.88 -8.28 -10.46
C VAL A 46 -9.88 -7.57 -11.36
N SER A 47 -10.39 -8.28 -12.35
CA SER A 47 -11.48 -7.81 -13.20
C SER A 47 -12.24 -8.99 -13.75
N TRP A 48 -13.48 -8.76 -14.20
CA TRP A 48 -14.26 -9.76 -14.92
C TRP A 48 -13.52 -10.35 -16.13
N ARG A 49 -12.72 -9.53 -16.84
CA ARG A 49 -11.91 -10.02 -17.96
C ARG A 49 -10.81 -10.97 -17.48
N ALA A 50 -10.06 -10.60 -16.45
CA ALA A 50 -8.98 -11.42 -15.91
C ALA A 50 -9.53 -12.72 -15.29
N ILE A 51 -10.67 -12.66 -14.60
CA ILE A 51 -11.38 -13.82 -14.04
C ILE A 51 -11.83 -14.77 -15.15
N ARG A 52 -12.41 -14.25 -16.25
CA ARG A 52 -12.79 -15.08 -17.39
C ARG A 52 -11.59 -15.74 -18.08
N GLN A 53 -10.46 -15.03 -18.18
CA GLN A 53 -9.27 -15.54 -18.86
C GLN A 53 -8.46 -16.54 -18.02
N ASN A 54 -8.30 -16.28 -16.72
CA ASN A 54 -7.38 -17.01 -15.85
C ASN A 54 -8.09 -17.86 -14.79
N GLY A 55 -9.40 -17.67 -14.60
CA GLY A 55 -10.17 -18.25 -13.51
C GLY A 55 -10.08 -17.44 -12.22
N LEU A 56 -11.18 -17.37 -11.49
CA LEU A 56 -11.35 -16.64 -10.23
C LEU A 56 -10.24 -16.99 -9.21
N PHE A 57 -9.98 -18.30 -9.01
CA PHE A 57 -8.97 -18.79 -8.09
C PHE A 57 -7.57 -18.24 -8.38
N ARG A 58 -7.14 -18.24 -9.65
CA ARG A 58 -5.78 -17.77 -10.01
C ARG A 58 -5.65 -16.26 -9.83
N THR A 59 -6.65 -15.50 -10.25
CA THR A 59 -6.68 -14.04 -10.11
C THR A 59 -6.57 -13.61 -8.65
N ILE A 60 -7.26 -14.29 -7.75
CA ILE A 60 -7.28 -13.93 -6.32
C ILE A 60 -6.09 -14.48 -5.55
N SER A 61 -5.65 -15.69 -5.89
CA SER A 61 -4.42 -16.26 -5.33
C SER A 61 -3.25 -15.33 -5.54
N THR A 62 -3.16 -14.68 -6.72
CA THR A 62 -2.10 -13.70 -7.00
C THR A 62 -2.33 -12.35 -6.32
N ALA A 63 -3.58 -11.89 -6.20
CA ALA A 63 -3.90 -10.58 -5.61
C ALA A 63 -3.70 -10.48 -4.09
N ILE A 64 -4.04 -11.55 -3.35
CA ILE A 64 -4.03 -11.54 -1.87
C ILE A 64 -3.11 -12.64 -1.31
N ILE A 65 -3.37 -13.91 -1.64
CA ILE A 65 -2.71 -15.04 -0.96
C ILE A 65 -1.20 -15.04 -1.20
N GLN A 66 -0.78 -14.88 -2.46
CA GLN A 66 0.63 -14.85 -2.84
C GLN A 66 1.36 -13.68 -2.19
N LYS A 67 0.73 -12.51 -2.08
CA LYS A 67 1.31 -11.32 -1.45
C LYS A 67 1.47 -11.53 0.06
N ALA A 68 0.46 -12.08 0.72
CA ALA A 68 0.56 -12.46 2.13
C ALA A 68 1.68 -13.50 2.36
N LEU A 69 1.74 -14.54 1.54
CA LEU A 69 2.81 -15.54 1.62
C LEU A 69 4.20 -14.96 1.31
N MET A 70 4.29 -13.95 0.44
CA MET A 70 5.55 -13.25 0.17
C MET A 70 6.12 -12.61 1.43
N VAL A 71 5.29 -11.93 2.22
CA VAL A 71 5.69 -11.38 3.53
C VAL A 71 6.03 -12.50 4.49
N GLN A 72 5.22 -13.57 4.55
CA GLN A 72 5.44 -14.66 5.49
C GLN A 72 6.80 -15.33 5.27
N THR A 73 7.14 -15.59 4.00
CA THR A 73 8.36 -16.31 3.60
C THR A 73 9.61 -15.45 3.63
N ASN A 74 9.51 -14.16 3.27
CA ASN A 74 10.68 -13.32 3.05
C ASN A 74 11.00 -12.36 4.19
N ILE A 75 10.07 -12.09 5.11
CA ILE A 75 10.31 -11.16 6.21
C ILE A 75 10.31 -11.90 7.54
N GLN A 76 11.38 -11.74 8.30
CA GLN A 76 11.43 -12.09 9.72
C GLN A 76 11.12 -10.84 10.55
N SER A 77 10.48 -11.07 11.68
CA SER A 77 10.14 -10.02 12.62
C SER A 77 10.29 -10.56 14.03
N ASN A 78 10.95 -9.79 14.89
CA ASN A 78 11.07 -10.06 16.31
C ASN A 78 11.04 -8.74 17.09
N GLN A 79 11.28 -8.78 18.39
CA GLN A 79 11.27 -7.58 19.25
C GLN A 79 12.30 -6.52 18.82
N ASN A 80 13.38 -6.91 18.15
CA ASN A 80 14.48 -6.03 17.73
C ASN A 80 14.23 -5.35 16.37
N GLY A 81 13.31 -5.87 15.54
CA GLY A 81 13.02 -5.27 14.24
C GLY A 81 12.44 -6.22 13.21
N MET A 82 12.32 -5.72 11.99
CA MET A 82 12.04 -6.51 10.79
C MET A 82 13.27 -6.59 9.89
N TYR A 83 13.47 -7.73 9.27
CA TYR A 83 14.64 -8.02 8.43
C TYR A 83 14.32 -9.10 7.40
N LEU A 84 15.16 -9.18 6.37
CA LEU A 84 15.01 -10.13 5.28
C LEU A 84 15.38 -11.55 5.74
N HIS A 85 14.50 -12.52 5.50
CA HIS A 85 14.72 -13.92 5.84
C HIS A 85 15.86 -14.52 4.99
N PRO A 86 16.77 -15.34 5.57
CA PRO A 86 17.90 -15.93 4.84
C PRO A 86 17.54 -16.75 3.60
N ILE A 87 16.30 -17.28 3.52
CA ILE A 87 15.77 -17.98 2.34
C ILE A 87 15.89 -17.15 1.06
N PHE A 88 15.79 -15.83 1.19
CA PHE A 88 15.92 -14.90 0.06
C PHE A 88 17.29 -15.01 -0.61
N ASN A 89 18.35 -15.38 0.11
CA ASN A 89 19.69 -15.51 -0.45
C ASN A 89 19.74 -16.59 -1.54
N GLY A 90 18.94 -17.66 -1.39
CA GLY A 90 18.83 -18.76 -2.36
C GLY A 90 18.02 -18.42 -3.62
N TYR A 91 17.37 -17.26 -3.68
CA TYR A 91 16.58 -16.86 -4.85
C TYR A 91 17.46 -16.44 -6.02
N VAL A 92 17.02 -16.79 -7.23
CA VAL A 92 17.58 -16.24 -8.48
C VAL A 92 17.27 -14.75 -8.63
N SER A 93 18.03 -14.05 -9.46
CA SER A 93 17.97 -12.58 -9.63
C SER A 93 16.55 -12.05 -9.90
N ASP A 94 15.79 -12.68 -10.79
CA ASP A 94 14.44 -12.22 -11.15
C ASP A 94 13.45 -12.40 -10.00
N GLN A 95 13.56 -13.49 -9.24
CA GLN A 95 12.74 -13.72 -8.05
C GLN A 95 13.05 -12.70 -6.95
N LYS A 96 14.35 -12.40 -6.73
CA LYS A 96 14.78 -11.32 -5.83
C LYS A 96 14.19 -9.98 -6.24
N ARG A 97 14.17 -9.68 -7.54
CA ARG A 97 13.56 -8.45 -8.08
C ARG A 97 12.07 -8.38 -7.80
N ILE A 98 11.31 -9.45 -8.08
CA ILE A 98 9.86 -9.50 -7.86
C ILE A 98 9.51 -9.29 -6.38
N VAL A 99 10.21 -9.98 -5.48
CA VAL A 99 9.97 -9.88 -4.04
C VAL A 99 10.33 -8.48 -3.54
N SER A 100 11.50 -7.97 -3.90
CA SER A 100 11.95 -6.64 -3.44
C SER A 100 11.01 -5.55 -3.95
N TYR A 101 10.57 -5.62 -5.21
CA TYR A 101 9.60 -4.67 -5.80
C TYR A 101 8.27 -4.63 -5.01
N ASN A 102 7.67 -5.79 -4.75
CA ASN A 102 6.40 -5.85 -4.02
C ASN A 102 6.53 -5.36 -2.58
N LEU A 103 7.62 -5.74 -1.90
CA LEU A 103 7.89 -5.25 -0.55
C LEU A 103 8.14 -3.73 -0.56
N GLY A 104 8.88 -3.20 -1.55
CA GLY A 104 9.13 -1.76 -1.68
C GLY A 104 7.83 -0.95 -1.73
N MET A 105 6.85 -1.42 -2.51
CA MET A 105 5.52 -0.83 -2.55
C MET A 105 4.79 -0.90 -1.21
N ALA A 106 4.81 -2.07 -0.55
CA ALA A 106 4.16 -2.25 0.75
C ALA A 106 4.73 -1.30 1.82
N PHE A 107 6.04 -1.08 1.81
CA PHE A 107 6.67 -0.10 2.70
C PHE A 107 6.31 1.34 2.34
N ALA A 108 6.27 1.69 1.04
CA ALA A 108 5.77 3.01 0.61
C ALA A 108 4.34 3.26 1.09
N LYS A 109 3.47 2.24 1.04
CA LYS A 109 2.10 2.30 1.59
C LYS A 109 2.06 2.54 3.10
N ILE A 110 2.95 1.90 3.86
CA ILE A 110 3.08 2.15 5.31
C ILE A 110 3.47 3.61 5.56
N TYR A 111 4.49 4.13 4.87
CA TYR A 111 4.92 5.52 5.05
C TYR A 111 3.86 6.53 4.60
N ALA A 112 3.16 6.28 3.50
CA ALA A 112 2.07 7.14 3.04
C ALA A 112 0.96 7.26 4.10
N GLU A 113 0.57 6.13 4.71
CA GLU A 113 -0.42 6.14 5.78
C GLU A 113 0.09 6.82 7.06
N ARG A 114 1.31 6.49 7.49
CA ARG A 114 1.84 6.88 8.80
C ARG A 114 2.45 8.27 8.87
N LEU A 115 3.03 8.75 7.77
CA LEU A 115 3.71 10.05 7.72
C LEU A 115 2.82 11.10 7.05
N LEU A 116 2.06 10.74 6.01
CA LEU A 116 1.29 11.69 5.20
C LEU A 116 -0.23 11.61 5.42
N ASN A 117 -0.72 10.68 6.24
CA ASN A 117 -2.15 10.41 6.43
C ASN A 117 -2.88 10.12 5.10
N ILE A 118 -2.22 9.35 4.22
CA ILE A 118 -2.80 8.92 2.96
C ILE A 118 -3.37 7.50 3.15
N PRO A 119 -4.70 7.36 3.25
CA PRO A 119 -5.35 6.10 3.59
C PRO A 119 -5.27 5.06 2.49
N ASN A 120 -5.01 5.43 1.23
CA ASN A 120 -5.03 4.53 0.08
C ASN A 120 -3.84 4.80 -0.87
N LEU A 121 -3.25 3.75 -1.45
CA LEU A 121 -2.33 3.87 -2.58
C LEU A 121 -2.70 2.80 -3.60
N THR A 122 -2.89 3.17 -4.86
CA THR A 122 -3.20 2.24 -5.94
C THR A 122 -2.15 2.34 -7.03
N HIS A 123 -1.76 1.19 -7.59
CA HIS A 123 -0.85 1.17 -8.72
C HIS A 123 -1.50 1.80 -9.95
N LEU A 124 -0.83 2.78 -10.56
CA LEU A 124 -1.32 3.49 -11.73
C LEU A 124 -1.67 2.56 -12.90
N GLU A 125 -0.89 1.49 -13.10
CA GLU A 125 -1.18 0.46 -14.10
C GLU A 125 -2.49 -0.31 -13.83
N THR A 126 -2.87 -0.49 -12.56
CA THR A 126 -4.19 -1.05 -12.22
C THR A 126 -5.28 -0.09 -12.66
N LEU A 127 -5.13 1.21 -12.38
CA LEU A 127 -6.10 2.24 -12.75
C LEU A 127 -6.24 2.38 -14.27
N LYS A 128 -5.13 2.28 -15.03
CA LYS A 128 -5.15 2.24 -16.50
C LYS A 128 -5.99 1.08 -17.02
N LYS A 129 -5.80 -0.12 -16.47
CA LYS A 129 -6.51 -1.33 -16.90
C LYS A 129 -8.02 -1.29 -16.65
N ILE A 130 -8.50 -0.59 -15.61
CA ILE A 130 -9.95 -0.35 -15.39
C ILE A 130 -10.49 0.91 -16.10
N ASN A 131 -9.67 1.60 -16.90
CA ASN A 131 -10.01 2.89 -17.49
C ASN A 131 -10.45 3.91 -16.43
N ALA A 132 -9.73 3.94 -15.29
CA ALA A 132 -9.86 4.95 -14.24
C ALA A 132 -8.95 6.15 -14.49
N VAL A 133 -7.92 6.03 -15.30
CA VAL A 133 -7.00 7.12 -15.61
C VAL A 133 -7.04 7.46 -17.09
N THR A 134 -7.20 8.74 -17.39
CA THR A 134 -6.98 9.29 -18.73
C THR A 134 -5.69 10.10 -18.71
N PHE A 135 -4.77 9.79 -19.61
CA PHE A 135 -3.62 10.65 -19.87
C PHE A 135 -4.03 11.71 -20.88
N VAL A 136 -3.94 12.97 -20.50
CA VAL A 136 -4.09 14.07 -21.46
C VAL A 136 -2.91 13.95 -22.43
N LYS A 137 -3.21 13.99 -23.73
CA LYS A 137 -2.31 13.63 -24.83
C LYS A 137 -1.00 14.43 -24.74
N GLN A 138 0.14 13.73 -24.71
CA GLN A 138 1.47 14.34 -24.61
C GLN A 138 2.50 13.70 -25.52
N SER A 139 3.49 14.49 -25.90
CA SER A 139 4.64 14.10 -26.72
C SER A 139 5.70 13.41 -25.86
N GLY A 140 5.90 12.11 -26.07
CA GLY A 140 7.05 11.37 -25.53
C GLY A 140 6.69 10.07 -24.81
N LYS A 141 7.69 9.17 -24.69
CA LYS A 141 7.62 7.96 -23.85
C LYS A 141 8.42 8.23 -22.57
N SER A 142 7.77 8.66 -21.50
CA SER A 142 8.40 8.71 -20.18
C SER A 142 7.81 7.66 -19.25
N LYS A 143 8.63 7.12 -18.32
CA LYS A 143 8.21 6.12 -17.34
C LYS A 143 7.28 6.76 -16.32
N GLU A 144 6.05 6.28 -16.26
CA GLU A 144 5.06 6.73 -15.27
C GLU A 144 5.45 6.30 -13.84
N PRO A 145 4.98 7.00 -12.81
CA PRO A 145 5.19 6.57 -11.44
C PRO A 145 4.35 5.32 -11.11
N ASP A 146 4.79 4.61 -10.09
CA ASP A 146 4.17 3.38 -9.64
C ASP A 146 2.77 3.60 -9.05
N LEU A 147 2.61 4.53 -8.11
CA LEU A 147 1.46 4.62 -7.21
C LEU A 147 0.85 6.04 -7.19
N VAL A 148 -0.46 6.09 -7.02
CA VAL A 148 -1.22 7.31 -6.70
C VAL A 148 -2.14 7.07 -5.52
N GLY A 149 -2.33 8.09 -4.69
CA GLY A 149 -3.22 8.04 -3.53
C GLY A 149 -3.90 9.36 -3.26
N MET A 150 -4.90 9.34 -2.40
CA MET A 150 -5.72 10.50 -2.09
C MET A 150 -6.02 10.56 -0.60
N THR A 151 -5.87 11.74 -0.01
CA THR A 151 -6.26 12.03 1.37
C THR A 151 -7.78 12.21 1.49
N SER A 152 -8.30 12.23 2.72
CA SER A 152 -9.73 12.48 3.00
C SER A 152 -10.26 13.81 2.43
N ASN A 153 -9.40 14.79 2.24
CA ASN A 153 -9.78 16.10 1.69
C ASN A 153 -9.78 16.12 0.15
N GLY A 154 -9.51 14.98 -0.50
CA GLY A 154 -9.44 14.86 -1.96
C GLY A 154 -8.09 15.29 -2.56
N ASN A 155 -7.08 15.63 -1.73
CA ASN A 155 -5.76 15.99 -2.22
C ASN A 155 -5.03 14.74 -2.73
N TRP A 156 -4.49 14.83 -3.95
CA TRP A 156 -3.80 13.73 -4.62
C TRP A 156 -2.29 13.75 -4.33
N HIS A 157 -1.73 12.56 -4.22
CA HIS A 157 -0.31 12.33 -3.99
C HIS A 157 0.21 11.26 -4.95
N VAL A 158 1.47 11.39 -5.34
CA VAL A 158 2.17 10.44 -6.21
C VAL A 158 3.27 9.76 -5.42
N PHE A 159 3.49 8.48 -5.69
CA PHE A 159 4.52 7.68 -5.06
C PHE A 159 5.28 6.85 -6.09
N GLU A 160 6.61 6.85 -6.01
CA GLU A 160 7.47 5.88 -6.70
C GLU A 160 8.21 5.03 -5.67
N ALA A 161 8.14 3.70 -5.79
CA ALA A 161 8.67 2.79 -4.79
C ALA A 161 9.77 1.88 -5.36
N LYS A 162 10.97 1.94 -4.77
CA LYS A 162 12.10 1.06 -5.11
C LYS A 162 12.45 0.18 -3.93
N GLY A 163 12.30 -1.13 -4.10
CA GLY A 163 12.76 -2.10 -3.10
C GLY A 163 14.01 -2.83 -3.57
N MET A 164 14.99 -3.01 -2.67
CA MET A 164 16.27 -3.62 -3.00
C MET A 164 16.83 -4.46 -1.84
N SER A 165 17.51 -5.56 -2.17
CA SER A 165 18.22 -6.41 -1.20
C SER A 165 19.72 -6.10 -1.11
N SER A 166 20.22 -5.17 -1.92
CA SER A 166 21.59 -4.64 -1.85
C SER A 166 21.50 -3.16 -1.56
N ASN A 167 22.29 -2.64 -0.61
CA ASN A 167 22.16 -1.26 -0.20
C ASN A 167 22.62 -0.30 -1.31
N LYS A 168 21.65 0.25 -2.04
CA LYS A 168 21.81 1.20 -3.16
C LYS A 168 20.88 2.39 -3.00
N LEU A 169 20.52 2.73 -1.76
CA LEU A 169 19.51 3.75 -1.46
C LEU A 169 19.78 5.08 -2.20
N SER A 170 21.03 5.55 -2.17
CA SER A 170 21.43 6.83 -2.78
C SER A 170 21.28 6.86 -4.30
N SER A 171 21.50 5.75 -5.01
CA SER A 171 21.31 5.73 -6.47
C SER A 171 19.85 5.49 -6.86
N GLU A 172 19.15 4.65 -6.10
CA GLU A 172 17.75 4.29 -6.40
C GLU A 172 16.79 5.42 -6.05
N ILE A 173 17.08 6.26 -5.04
CA ILE A 173 16.25 7.44 -4.74
C ILE A 173 16.27 8.45 -5.88
N ILE A 174 17.41 8.63 -6.56
CA ILE A 174 17.53 9.54 -7.71
C ILE A 174 16.64 9.06 -8.86
N VAL A 175 16.68 7.75 -9.14
CA VAL A 175 15.81 7.13 -10.16
C VAL A 175 14.34 7.29 -9.77
N ALA A 176 14.01 7.05 -8.50
CA ALA A 176 12.65 7.15 -8.00
C ALA A 176 12.10 8.59 -8.12
N LYS A 177 12.90 9.59 -7.75
CA LYS A 177 12.55 11.01 -7.91
C LYS A 177 12.24 11.37 -9.35
N ASN A 178 13.09 10.94 -10.29
CA ASN A 178 12.89 11.24 -11.71
C ASN A 178 11.60 10.61 -12.26
N GLN A 179 11.13 9.49 -11.71
CA GLN A 179 9.87 8.85 -12.10
C GLN A 179 8.65 9.44 -11.39
N ALA A 180 8.75 9.76 -10.09
CA ALA A 180 7.70 10.45 -9.35
C ALA A 180 7.40 11.82 -9.98
N ASN A 181 8.47 12.51 -10.41
CA ASN A 181 8.40 13.82 -11.05
C ASN A 181 7.84 13.83 -12.48
N GLN A 182 7.29 12.70 -12.94
CA GLN A 182 6.72 12.63 -14.29
C GLN A 182 5.27 13.13 -14.33
N ILE A 183 4.59 13.25 -13.18
CA ILE A 183 3.21 13.73 -13.09
C ILE A 183 3.21 15.19 -12.62
N ALA A 184 2.83 16.08 -13.54
CA ALA A 184 2.71 17.52 -13.31
C ALA A 184 1.41 17.87 -12.59
N THR A 185 0.30 17.33 -13.09
CA THR A 185 -1.03 17.60 -12.53
C THR A 185 -1.93 16.38 -12.48
N ILE A 186 -2.80 16.36 -11.49
CA ILE A 186 -3.95 15.47 -11.35
C ILE A 186 -5.19 16.35 -11.29
N HIS A 187 -6.09 16.23 -12.26
CA HIS A 187 -7.24 17.14 -12.44
C HIS A 187 -6.84 18.63 -12.55
N GLY A 188 -5.72 18.92 -13.22
CA GLY A 188 -5.22 20.28 -13.42
C GLY A 188 -4.63 20.93 -12.18
N GLN A 189 -4.54 20.21 -11.04
CA GLN A 189 -3.87 20.65 -9.83
C GLN A 189 -2.57 19.86 -9.62
N ALA A 190 -1.52 20.52 -9.14
CA ALA A 190 -0.28 19.83 -8.79
C ALA A 190 -0.54 18.80 -7.68
N PRO A 191 0.05 17.59 -7.75
CA PRO A 191 0.04 16.67 -6.63
C PRO A 191 0.60 17.35 -5.37
N THR A 192 0.00 17.05 -4.22
CA THR A 192 0.40 17.64 -2.95
C THR A 192 1.79 17.16 -2.51
N THR A 193 2.17 15.91 -2.86
CA THR A 193 3.56 15.42 -2.76
C THR A 193 3.87 14.48 -3.92
N LEU A 194 5.15 14.37 -4.28
CA LEU A 194 5.73 13.48 -5.29
C LEU A 194 6.71 12.48 -4.66
N SER A 195 6.27 11.76 -3.64
CA SER A 195 7.13 10.96 -2.76
C SER A 195 7.89 9.84 -3.47
N ALA A 196 9.21 9.99 -3.56
CA ALA A 196 10.15 8.94 -3.96
C ALA A 196 10.55 8.13 -2.73
N CYS A 197 10.40 6.80 -2.77
CA CYS A 197 10.67 5.92 -1.62
C CYS A 197 11.59 4.76 -2.03
N ALA A 198 12.85 4.82 -1.61
CA ALA A 198 13.82 3.73 -1.77
C ALA A 198 13.93 2.94 -0.47
N THR A 199 13.77 1.61 -0.49
CA THR A 199 13.81 0.74 0.68
C THR A 199 14.81 -0.40 0.50
N TYR A 200 15.78 -0.47 1.41
CA TYR A 200 16.77 -1.53 1.53
C TYR A 200 16.32 -2.58 2.55
N PHE A 201 16.23 -3.83 2.10
CA PHE A 201 15.94 -5.01 2.91
C PHE A 201 17.23 -5.71 3.32
N GLY A 202 17.76 -5.35 4.50
CA GLY A 202 18.94 -5.99 5.08
C GLY A 202 18.60 -7.24 5.89
N SER A 203 19.62 -8.05 6.17
CA SER A 203 19.51 -9.25 7.01
C SER A 203 19.34 -8.94 8.51
N ASN A 204 19.60 -7.71 8.93
CA ASN A 204 19.51 -7.25 10.32
C ASN A 204 18.54 -6.08 10.54
N ARG A 205 18.18 -5.34 9.48
CA ARG A 205 17.27 -4.18 9.54
C ARG A 205 16.71 -3.83 8.16
N ILE A 206 15.57 -3.15 8.15
CA ILE A 206 14.98 -2.53 6.97
C ILE A 206 15.09 -1.02 7.09
N VAL A 207 15.54 -0.37 6.01
CA VAL A 207 15.87 1.06 5.98
C VAL A 207 15.31 1.70 4.73
N SER A 208 14.69 2.87 4.86
CA SER A 208 14.16 3.62 3.73
C SER A 208 14.74 5.03 3.65
N LEU A 209 14.91 5.51 2.43
CA LEU A 209 15.14 6.91 2.13
C LEU A 209 13.92 7.42 1.37
N ILE A 210 13.32 8.49 1.88
CA ILE A 210 12.09 9.07 1.35
C ILE A 210 12.35 10.54 1.02
N GLU A 211 12.05 10.95 -0.21
CA GLU A 211 12.22 12.35 -0.61
C GLU A 211 11.00 12.84 -1.37
N ASP A 212 10.61 14.09 -1.12
CA ASP A 212 9.67 14.83 -1.94
C ASP A 212 10.46 15.74 -2.90
N PRO A 213 10.67 15.36 -4.17
CA PRO A 213 11.36 16.20 -5.14
C PRO A 213 10.50 17.41 -5.50
N GLU A 214 11.15 18.48 -5.96
CA GLU A 214 10.44 19.59 -6.60
C GLU A 214 9.65 19.09 -7.83
N SER A 215 8.43 19.60 -7.97
CA SER A 215 7.58 19.29 -9.11
C SER A 215 8.19 19.78 -10.43
N GLY A 216 7.98 19.00 -11.47
CA GLY A 216 8.57 19.12 -12.79
C GLY A 216 7.77 18.31 -13.81
N GLU A 217 8.28 18.31 -15.05
CA GLU A 217 7.70 17.76 -16.29
C GLU A 217 6.18 17.99 -16.49
N GLU A 218 5.62 17.43 -17.57
CA GLU A 218 4.38 17.95 -18.17
C GLU A 218 3.15 17.06 -17.97
N LYS A 219 3.22 15.84 -17.39
CA LYS A 219 2.07 14.90 -17.42
C LYS A 219 0.85 15.35 -16.63
N ASN A 220 -0.26 15.45 -17.35
CA ASN A 220 -1.57 15.73 -16.79
C ASN A 220 -2.40 14.45 -16.85
N ILE A 221 -2.87 14.01 -15.69
CA ILE A 221 -3.76 12.85 -15.58
C ILE A 221 -5.09 13.25 -14.96
N GLU A 222 -6.14 12.55 -15.36
CA GLU A 222 -7.46 12.62 -14.73
C GLU A 222 -7.81 11.25 -14.16
N VAL A 223 -8.18 11.21 -12.88
CA VAL A 223 -8.56 9.98 -12.18
C VAL A 223 -10.07 9.96 -11.93
N LYS A 224 -10.76 8.95 -12.44
CA LYS A 224 -12.17 8.72 -12.12
C LYS A 224 -12.28 8.18 -10.70
N LYS A 225 -12.74 9.03 -9.78
CA LYS A 225 -12.75 8.78 -8.33
C LYS A 225 -13.54 7.53 -7.94
N ASP A 226 -14.70 7.31 -8.56
CA ASP A 226 -15.50 6.09 -8.43
C ASP A 226 -14.66 4.83 -8.72
N LYS A 227 -14.00 4.82 -9.88
CA LYS A 227 -13.17 3.70 -10.29
C LYS A 227 -11.87 3.58 -9.49
N PHE A 228 -11.39 4.68 -8.91
CA PHE A 228 -10.25 4.64 -8.00
C PHE A 228 -10.57 3.78 -6.77
N TYR A 229 -11.71 4.01 -6.11
CA TYR A 229 -12.13 3.17 -5.00
C TYR A 229 -12.45 1.75 -5.44
N GLU A 230 -13.16 1.56 -6.55
CA GLU A 230 -13.41 0.22 -7.10
C GLU A 230 -12.09 -0.52 -7.29
N GLY A 231 -11.11 0.08 -7.96
CA GLY A 231 -9.80 -0.51 -8.20
C GLY A 231 -9.03 -0.85 -6.93
N TYR A 232 -9.11 0.01 -5.91
CA TYR A 232 -8.43 -0.19 -4.63
C TYR A 232 -9.02 -1.36 -3.83
N TYR A 233 -10.35 -1.42 -3.71
CA TYR A 233 -11.03 -2.41 -2.88
C TYR A 233 -11.41 -3.71 -3.62
N ASN A 234 -11.31 -3.77 -4.95
CA ASN A 234 -11.84 -4.91 -5.73
C ASN A 234 -11.26 -6.26 -5.29
N SER A 235 -9.99 -6.30 -4.89
CA SER A 235 -9.34 -7.54 -4.44
C SER A 235 -10.09 -8.20 -3.29
N PHE A 236 -10.65 -7.42 -2.37
CA PHE A 236 -11.43 -7.93 -1.24
C PHE A 236 -12.76 -8.56 -1.69
N PHE A 237 -13.50 -7.86 -2.56
CA PHE A 237 -14.78 -8.37 -3.09
C PHE A 237 -14.61 -9.58 -4.01
N ALA A 238 -13.52 -9.63 -4.78
CA ALA A 238 -13.20 -10.81 -5.55
C ALA A 238 -12.89 -12.00 -4.63
N PHE A 239 -12.11 -11.77 -3.56
CA PHE A 239 -11.83 -12.82 -2.58
C PHE A 239 -13.10 -13.39 -1.95
N ARG A 240 -14.08 -12.53 -1.64
CA ARG A 240 -15.43 -12.94 -1.22
C ARG A 240 -16.06 -13.92 -2.19
N GLU A 241 -16.04 -13.60 -3.49
CA GLU A 241 -16.61 -14.46 -4.53
C GLU A 241 -15.89 -15.82 -4.61
N LEU A 242 -14.57 -15.86 -4.47
CA LEU A 242 -13.81 -17.12 -4.52
C LEU A 242 -14.14 -18.04 -3.36
N MET A 243 -14.28 -17.49 -2.16
CA MET A 243 -14.45 -18.29 -0.96
C MET A 243 -15.82 -18.99 -0.92
N ASP A 244 -16.74 -18.67 -1.86
CA ASP A 244 -18.12 -19.16 -1.94
C ASP A 244 -18.82 -19.19 -0.57
N ARG A 245 -18.45 -18.21 0.26
CA ARG A 245 -18.87 -18.05 1.64
C ARG A 245 -19.18 -16.58 1.81
N LYS A 246 -20.33 -16.29 2.44
CA LYS A 246 -20.59 -14.95 2.94
C LYS A 246 -19.42 -14.55 3.86
N SER A 247 -18.95 -13.31 3.73
CA SER A 247 -18.04 -12.74 4.72
C SER A 247 -18.63 -12.98 6.10
N LYS A 248 -17.77 -13.27 7.07
CA LYS A 248 -18.20 -13.32 8.46
C LYS A 248 -18.31 -11.88 8.95
N LYS A 249 -19.41 -11.54 9.62
CA LYS A 249 -19.42 -10.34 10.45
C LYS A 249 -18.63 -10.66 11.71
N GLU A 250 -17.55 -9.94 11.94
CA GLU A 250 -16.78 -9.99 13.17
C GLU A 250 -16.82 -8.63 13.84
N GLN A 251 -16.69 -8.65 15.16
CA GLN A 251 -16.53 -7.46 15.97
C GLN A 251 -15.22 -7.59 16.74
N PHE A 252 -14.45 -6.51 16.74
CA PHE A 252 -13.29 -6.40 17.61
C PHE A 252 -13.36 -5.07 18.33
N GLU A 253 -13.66 -5.14 19.63
CA GLU A 253 -14.06 -3.99 20.45
C GLU A 253 -15.25 -3.25 19.81
N ASN A 254 -15.06 -1.99 19.38
CA ASN A 254 -16.11 -1.16 18.79
C ASN A 254 -16.02 -1.09 17.25
N ILE A 255 -15.25 -1.98 16.62
CA ILE A 255 -15.09 -2.02 15.17
C ILE A 255 -15.75 -3.29 14.64
N ASP A 256 -16.81 -3.10 13.86
CA ASP A 256 -17.48 -4.16 13.13
C ASP A 256 -16.88 -4.29 11.73
N PHE A 257 -16.57 -5.50 11.29
CA PHE A 257 -15.95 -5.72 9.99
C PHE A 257 -16.42 -7.00 9.31
N GLN A 258 -16.40 -6.98 7.98
CA GLN A 258 -16.58 -8.16 7.15
C GLN A 258 -15.23 -8.87 6.98
N SER A 259 -15.18 -10.19 7.12
CA SER A 259 -13.90 -10.90 7.13
C SER A 259 -13.87 -12.23 6.38
N PHE A 260 -12.66 -12.65 6.04
CA PHE A 260 -12.31 -13.95 5.49
C PHE A 260 -11.05 -14.50 6.15
N ASP A 261 -11.04 -15.80 6.39
CA ASP A 261 -9.89 -16.50 6.97
C ASP A 261 -9.01 -17.09 5.88
N ILE A 262 -7.72 -16.75 5.88
CA ILE A 262 -6.68 -17.48 5.17
C ILE A 262 -6.04 -18.43 6.17
N ARG A 263 -6.26 -19.73 5.97
CA ARG A 263 -5.71 -20.79 6.79
C ARG A 263 -4.76 -21.65 5.97
N THR A 264 -3.52 -21.71 6.39
CA THR A 264 -2.49 -22.57 5.82
C THR A 264 -1.65 -23.15 6.96
N ASN A 265 -0.88 -24.19 6.67
CA ASN A 265 0.04 -24.76 7.67
C ASN A 265 1.08 -23.76 8.20
N GLN A 266 1.33 -22.67 7.47
CA GLN A 266 2.39 -21.70 7.78
C GLN A 266 1.87 -20.29 8.11
N LEU A 267 0.59 -19.99 7.86
CA LEU A 267 -0.01 -18.67 8.02
C LEU A 267 -1.50 -18.82 8.27
N ASN A 268 -1.96 -18.30 9.41
CA ASN A 268 -3.36 -18.24 9.79
C ASN A 268 -3.72 -16.78 10.10
N ILE A 269 -4.27 -16.09 9.12
CA ILE A 269 -4.69 -14.69 9.23
C ILE A 269 -6.14 -14.50 8.80
N THR A 270 -6.78 -13.51 9.38
CA THR A 270 -8.05 -12.96 8.94
C THR A 270 -7.77 -11.69 8.16
N ILE A 271 -8.39 -11.55 6.99
CA ILE A 271 -8.44 -10.31 6.22
C ILE A 271 -9.85 -9.77 6.30
N GLY A 272 -9.98 -8.52 6.72
CA GLY A 272 -11.25 -7.86 6.88
C GLY A 272 -11.31 -6.48 6.25
N LEU A 273 -12.53 -5.97 6.16
CA LEU A 273 -12.88 -4.62 5.75
C LEU A 273 -13.94 -4.10 6.72
N GLU A 274 -13.73 -2.92 7.30
CA GLU A 274 -14.70 -2.27 8.19
C GLU A 274 -16.08 -2.23 7.54
N THR A 275 -17.11 -2.54 8.32
CA THR A 275 -18.47 -2.74 7.81
C THR A 275 -19.02 -1.48 7.15
N GLU A 276 -18.71 -0.30 7.70
CA GLU A 276 -19.06 0.98 7.11
C GLU A 276 -18.49 1.12 5.69
N VAL A 277 -17.18 0.93 5.51
CA VAL A 277 -16.54 0.98 4.19
C VAL A 277 -17.12 -0.08 3.24
N TYR A 278 -17.34 -1.29 3.74
CA TYR A 278 -17.94 -2.37 2.96
C TYR A 278 -19.33 -2.00 2.44
N GLU A 279 -20.20 -1.44 3.28
CA GLU A 279 -21.56 -1.04 2.95
C GLU A 279 -21.57 0.12 1.95
N LEU A 280 -20.75 1.16 2.19
CA LEU A 280 -20.58 2.30 1.29
C LEU A 280 -20.12 1.86 -0.12
N LEU A 281 -19.23 0.87 -0.21
CA LEU A 281 -18.77 0.31 -1.50
C LEU A 281 -19.85 -0.50 -2.21
N GLN A 282 -20.70 -1.24 -1.49
CA GLN A 282 -21.84 -1.96 -2.10
C GLN A 282 -22.89 -0.96 -2.63
N GLU A 283 -23.11 0.13 -1.92
CA GLU A 283 -24.05 1.20 -2.29
C GLU A 283 -23.47 2.19 -3.31
N LYS A 284 -22.17 2.08 -3.62
CA LYS A 284 -21.41 3.01 -4.48
C LYS A 284 -21.42 4.46 -3.98
N ASN A 285 -21.49 4.64 -2.67
CA ASN A 285 -21.49 5.95 -2.03
C ASN A 285 -20.06 6.39 -1.70
N TYR A 286 -19.32 6.74 -2.74
CA TYR A 286 -17.90 7.05 -2.66
C TYR A 286 -17.57 8.36 -1.92
N SER A 287 -18.50 9.31 -1.84
CA SER A 287 -18.30 10.56 -1.10
C SER A 287 -18.18 10.32 0.40
N LEU A 288 -18.98 9.41 0.96
CA LEU A 288 -18.92 9.09 2.39
C LEU A 288 -17.66 8.28 2.77
N ILE A 289 -16.96 7.69 1.81
CA ILE A 289 -15.67 7.03 2.07
C ILE A 289 -14.61 8.07 2.49
N ASP A 290 -14.66 9.29 1.93
CA ASP A 290 -13.77 10.37 2.35
C ASP A 290 -14.06 10.84 3.78
N GLU A 291 -15.33 10.91 4.14
CA GLU A 291 -15.77 11.22 5.50
C GLU A 291 -15.29 10.14 6.49
N PHE A 292 -15.39 8.86 6.11
CA PHE A 292 -14.81 7.75 6.86
C PHE A 292 -13.29 7.95 7.04
N TYR A 293 -12.54 8.25 5.98
CA TYR A 293 -11.10 8.51 6.10
C TYR A 293 -10.79 9.70 7.02
N ALA A 294 -11.58 10.78 6.95
CA ALA A 294 -11.42 11.93 7.83
C ALA A 294 -11.64 11.55 9.30
N SER A 295 -12.65 10.73 9.59
CA SER A 295 -12.93 10.21 10.94
C SER A 295 -11.75 9.40 11.48
N LYS A 296 -11.10 8.58 10.62
CA LYS A 296 -9.96 7.74 11.00
C LYS A 296 -8.70 8.53 11.30
N ARG A 297 -8.47 9.63 10.57
CA ARG A 297 -7.37 10.56 10.83
C ARG A 297 -7.44 11.11 12.25
N ASN A 298 -8.63 11.55 12.68
CA ASN A 298 -8.85 12.11 14.01
C ASN A 298 -8.69 11.06 15.13
N THR A 299 -9.01 9.79 14.87
CA THR A 299 -8.80 8.71 15.84
C THR A 299 -7.35 8.23 15.92
N ASN A 300 -6.51 8.39 14.90
CA ASN A 300 -5.12 7.91 14.94
C ASN A 300 -4.22 8.71 15.89
N GLU A 301 -4.56 9.96 16.19
CA GLU A 301 -3.96 10.70 17.31
C GLU A 301 -4.27 10.06 18.68
N ILE A 302 -5.32 9.22 18.75
CA ILE A 302 -5.76 8.49 19.95
C ILE A 302 -5.29 7.01 19.91
N VAL A 303 -5.05 6.43 18.72
CA VAL A 303 -4.70 5.00 18.54
C VAL A 303 -3.20 4.70 18.74
N GLU A 304 -2.32 5.70 18.94
CA GLU A 304 -0.97 5.46 19.50
C GLU A 304 -1.01 4.70 20.84
N VAL A 305 -2.18 4.64 21.49
CA VAL A 305 -2.43 3.97 22.78
C VAL A 305 -2.75 2.46 22.64
N PHE A 306 -3.10 1.96 21.45
CA PHE A 306 -3.54 0.57 21.30
C PHE A 306 -2.47 -0.34 20.70
N ASP A 307 -1.54 -0.77 21.55
CA ASP A 307 -0.52 -1.80 21.29
C ASP A 307 -1.18 -3.20 21.21
N ARG A 308 -2.01 -3.44 20.20
CA ARG A 308 -2.77 -4.70 20.06
C ARG A 308 -1.97 -5.69 19.23
N GLU A 309 -1.20 -6.57 19.86
CA GLU A 309 -0.23 -7.46 19.19
C GLU A 309 -0.80 -8.24 17.99
N ASN A 310 -2.12 -8.53 18.00
CA ASN A 310 -2.73 -9.50 17.09
C ASN A 310 -3.61 -8.91 15.97
N ILE A 311 -3.68 -7.58 15.83
CA ILE A 311 -4.51 -6.92 14.79
C ILE A 311 -3.87 -5.63 14.24
N SER A 312 -3.92 -5.48 12.92
CA SER A 312 -3.61 -4.25 12.20
C SER A 312 -4.89 -3.70 11.57
N ILE A 313 -5.16 -2.42 11.80
CA ILE A 313 -6.29 -1.67 11.26
C ILE A 313 -5.71 -0.51 10.47
N GLY A 314 -6.14 -0.36 9.22
CA GLY A 314 -5.71 0.71 8.33
C GLY A 314 -6.62 1.92 8.34
N GLN A 315 -6.11 3.07 7.90
CA GLN A 315 -6.94 4.26 7.68
C GLN A 315 -7.94 4.06 6.52
N ASP A 316 -7.71 3.05 5.68
CA ASP A 316 -8.61 2.57 4.63
C ASP A 316 -9.69 1.59 5.13
N GLY A 317 -9.73 1.28 6.43
CA GLY A 317 -10.64 0.29 6.97
C GLY A 317 -10.28 -1.16 6.61
N PHE A 318 -9.15 -1.42 5.92
CA PHE A 318 -8.64 -2.79 5.83
C PHE A 318 -8.14 -3.26 7.19
N ILE A 319 -8.43 -4.51 7.51
CA ILE A 319 -8.06 -5.14 8.78
C ILE A 319 -7.31 -6.44 8.48
N VAL A 320 -6.21 -6.69 9.19
CA VAL A 320 -5.53 -7.99 9.19
C VAL A 320 -5.28 -8.43 10.63
N LYS A 321 -5.68 -9.65 10.96
CA LYS A 321 -5.58 -10.22 12.32
C LYS A 321 -4.97 -11.62 12.28
N TYR A 322 -4.24 -12.03 13.32
CA TYR A 322 -3.87 -13.45 13.50
C TYR A 322 -5.06 -14.25 14.04
N LEU A 323 -5.29 -15.44 13.47
CA LEU A 323 -6.46 -16.26 13.82
C LEU A 323 -6.35 -16.94 15.19
N ASN A 324 -5.13 -17.22 15.66
CA ASN A 324 -4.82 -17.76 16.98
C ASN A 324 -3.39 -17.29 17.34
N TYR A 325 -3.16 -16.90 18.58
CA TYR A 325 -1.82 -16.93 19.18
C TYR A 325 -1.71 -18.15 20.06
#